data_AF-W1DSP4-F1
#
_entry.id   AF-W1DSP4-F1
#
_cell.length_a   1.000
_cell.length_b   1.000
_cell.length_c   1.000
_cell.angle_alpha   90.00
_cell.angle_beta   90.00
_cell.angle_gamma   90.00
#
_symmetry.space_group_name_H-M   'P 1'
#
loop_
_entity.id
_entity.type
_entity.pdbx_description
1 polymer ?
#
loop_
_entity_poly.entity_id
_entity_poly.type
_entity_poly.pdbx_seq_one_letter_code
_entity_poly.pdbx_strand_id
1 'polypeptide(L)'
;MHFSIAGTTGTGKTTIFNELLFKSIIRGGKNIALDPNGGFLKNFYRPGDVILNAYDKRTEGWVFFNEIRRSYDYERLVNSIVQESPDMATEEWFGYGRLIFSEVSKKTSQPI
;
A
#
# COMPACT_ATOMS: atom_id res chain seq x y z
N MET A 1 17.53 3.29 -9.30
CA MET A 1 17.15 4.43 -10.18
C MET A 1 15.73 4.83 -9.81
N HIS A 2 15.49 6.11 -9.55
CA HIS A 2 14.15 6.66 -9.29
C HIS A 2 13.86 7.78 -10.28
N PHE A 3 12.60 7.96 -10.66
CA PHE A 3 12.16 8.99 -11.59
C PHE A 3 10.85 9.61 -11.09
N SER A 4 10.64 10.88 -11.44
CA SER A 4 9.40 11.61 -11.18
C SER A 4 8.90 12.20 -12.49
N ILE A 5 7.59 12.08 -12.73
CA ILE A 5 6.94 12.58 -13.95
C ILE A 5 5.93 13.65 -13.55
N ALA A 6 6.19 14.89 -13.92
CA ALA A 6 5.30 16.03 -13.69
C ALA A 6 4.60 16.45 -14.98
N GLY A 7 3.36 16.93 -14.86
CA GLY A 7 2.56 17.42 -15.99
C GLY A 7 1.12 17.69 -15.56
N THR A 8 0.40 18.54 -16.29
CA THR A 8 -1.02 18.83 -16.01
C THR A 8 -1.92 17.66 -16.44
N THR A 9 -3.21 17.70 -16.08
CA THR A 9 -4.17 16.68 -16.53
C THR A 9 -4.25 16.67 -18.06
N GLY A 10 -4.25 15.48 -18.66
CA GLY A 10 -4.30 15.32 -20.12
C GLY A 10 -2.96 15.34 -20.85
N THR A 11 -1.83 15.64 -20.18
CA THR A 11 -0.50 15.69 -20.85
C THR A 11 0.16 14.33 -21.11
N GLY A 12 -0.60 13.22 -21.00
CA GLY A 12 -0.08 11.89 -21.32
C GLY A 12 0.71 11.17 -20.20
N LYS A 13 0.68 11.65 -18.95
CA LYS A 13 1.33 10.94 -17.81
C LYS A 13 0.90 9.47 -17.71
N THR A 14 -0.39 9.21 -17.85
CA THR A 14 -0.95 7.85 -17.84
C THR A 14 -0.40 7.01 -18.99
N THR A 15 -0.22 7.59 -20.19
CA THR A 15 0.37 6.90 -21.34
C THR A 15 1.80 6.44 -21.03
N ILE A 16 2.61 7.33 -20.44
CA ILE A 16 3.99 7.00 -20.06
C ILE A 16 4.00 5.88 -19.01
N PHE A 17 3.16 5.95 -17.98
CA PHE A 17 3.09 4.87 -16.98
C PHE A 17 2.64 3.52 -17.57
N ASN A 18 1.69 3.51 -18.52
CA ASN A 18 1.31 2.28 -19.22
C ASN A 18 2.49 1.68 -19.98
N GLU A 19 3.26 2.49 -20.70
CA GLU A 19 4.43 2.02 -21.44
C GLU A 19 5.53 1.48 -20.52
N LEU A 20 5.81 2.17 -19.42
CA LEU A 20 6.78 1.74 -18.42
C LEU A 20 6.37 0.42 -17.77
N LEU A 21 5.11 0.31 -17.37
CA LEU A 21 4.56 -0.90 -16.75
C LEU A 21 4.59 -2.07 -17.75
N PHE A 22 4.15 -1.85 -18.99
CA PHE A 22 4.23 -2.84 -20.06
C PHE A 22 5.67 -3.34 -20.27
N LYS A 23 6.63 -2.42 -20.41
CA LYS A 23 8.04 -2.76 -20.59
C LYS A 23 8.62 -3.53 -19.41
N SER A 24 8.21 -3.21 -18.17
CA SER A 24 8.59 -3.96 -16.97
C SER A 24 8.01 -5.38 -17.01
N ILE A 25 6.72 -5.52 -17.33
CA ILE A 25 6.01 -6.80 -17.37
C ILE A 25 6.61 -7.76 -18.41
N ILE A 26 6.86 -7.31 -19.64
CA ILE A 26 7.42 -8.17 -20.70
C ILE A 26 8.86 -8.64 -20.39
N ARG A 27 9.55 -7.94 -19.49
CA ARG A 27 10.88 -8.32 -18.99
C ARG A 27 10.81 -9.24 -17.76
N GLY A 28 9.61 -9.64 -17.33
CA GLY A 28 9.39 -10.46 -16.14
C GLY A 28 9.48 -9.70 -14.82
N GLY A 29 9.38 -8.37 -14.84
CA GLY A 29 9.41 -7.54 -13.64
C GLY A 29 8.19 -7.75 -12.74
N LYS A 30 8.41 -7.71 -11.41
CA LYS A 30 7.34 -7.64 -10.41
C LYS A 30 7.00 -6.17 -10.15
N ASN A 31 5.72 -5.82 -10.22
CA ASN A 31 5.26 -4.44 -10.13
C ASN A 31 4.18 -4.31 -9.06
N ILE A 32 4.18 -3.19 -8.34
CA ILE A 32 3.07 -2.75 -7.50
C ILE A 32 2.52 -1.49 -8.15
N ALA A 33 1.25 -1.50 -8.52
CA ALA A 33 0.60 -0.39 -9.20
C ALA A 33 -0.50 0.19 -8.30
N LEU A 34 -0.38 1.47 -7.96
CA LEU A 34 -1.49 2.24 -7.40
C LEU A 34 -2.41 2.63 -8.56
N ASP A 35 -3.61 2.07 -8.58
CA ASP A 35 -4.51 2.17 -9.73
C ASP A 35 -5.91 2.68 -9.32
N PRO A 36 -6.06 4.00 -9.08
CA PRO A 36 -7.31 4.56 -8.58
C PRO A 36 -8.55 4.29 -9.45
N ASN A 37 -8.37 4.10 -10.77
CA ASN A 37 -9.47 3.91 -11.72
C ASN A 37 -9.52 2.49 -12.30
N GLY A 38 -8.69 1.56 -11.82
CA GLY A 38 -8.61 0.20 -12.37
C GLY A 38 -8.10 0.12 -13.81
N GLY A 39 -7.43 1.16 -14.32
CA GLY A 39 -6.97 1.23 -15.70
C GLY A 39 -5.80 0.28 -15.97
N PHE A 40 -4.83 0.21 -15.05
CA PHE A 40 -3.73 -0.74 -15.17
C PHE A 40 -4.21 -2.17 -14.97
N LEU A 41 -5.11 -2.38 -14.00
CA LEU A 41 -5.73 -3.67 -13.76
C LEU A 41 -6.46 -4.16 -15.02
N LYS A 42 -7.27 -3.30 -15.65
CA LYS A 42 -7.97 -3.63 -16.90
C LYS A 42 -7.01 -4.02 -18.03
N ASN A 43 -5.88 -3.34 -18.16
CA ASN A 43 -4.97 -3.49 -19.29
C ASN A 43 -3.94 -4.61 -19.10
N PHE A 44 -3.52 -4.89 -17.87
CA PHE A 44 -2.32 -5.70 -17.60
C PHE A 44 -2.53 -6.86 -16.63
N TYR A 45 -3.70 -6.99 -16.00
CA TYR A 45 -3.97 -8.09 -15.09
C TYR A 45 -3.85 -9.45 -15.79
N ARG A 46 -3.20 -10.40 -15.11
CA ARG A 46 -3.07 -11.80 -15.52
C ARG A 46 -3.48 -12.72 -14.38
N PRO A 47 -3.96 -13.94 -14.66
CA PRO A 47 -4.16 -14.95 -13.62
C PRO A 47 -2.89 -15.11 -12.77
N GLY A 48 -3.04 -14.98 -11.45
CA GLY A 48 -1.95 -15.03 -10.47
C GLY A 48 -1.45 -13.65 -10.00
N ASP A 49 -1.87 -12.55 -10.63
CA ASP A 49 -1.64 -11.21 -10.08
C ASP A 49 -2.57 -10.97 -8.87
N VAL A 50 -2.10 -10.19 -7.90
CA VAL A 50 -2.81 -9.90 -6.64
C VAL A 50 -3.58 -8.59 -6.75
N ILE A 51 -4.83 -8.58 -6.26
CA ILE A 51 -5.66 -7.39 -6.13
C ILE A 51 -5.85 -7.09 -4.64
N LEU A 52 -5.66 -5.82 -4.25
CA LEU A 52 -5.98 -5.31 -2.91
C LEU A 52 -7.00 -4.17 -3.05
N ASN A 53 -8.27 -4.50 -2.89
CA ASN A 53 -9.39 -3.56 -2.92
C ASN A 53 -10.57 -4.11 -2.12
N ALA A 54 -10.94 -3.46 -1.02
CA ALA A 54 -12.00 -3.90 -0.11
C ALA A 54 -13.38 -4.10 -0.78
N TYR A 55 -13.60 -3.54 -1.98
CA TYR A 55 -14.87 -3.62 -2.70
C TYR A 55 -14.82 -4.52 -3.94
N ASP A 56 -13.67 -5.13 -4.24
CA ASP A 56 -13.53 -6.09 -5.35
C ASP A 56 -13.61 -7.53 -4.82
N LYS A 57 -14.48 -8.35 -5.40
CA LYS A 57 -14.65 -9.77 -4.99
C LYS A 57 -13.40 -10.62 -5.18
N ARG A 58 -12.45 -10.17 -6.00
CA ARG A 58 -11.18 -10.84 -6.28
C ARG A 58 -10.07 -10.42 -5.32
N THR A 59 -10.34 -9.53 -4.38
CA THR A 59 -9.33 -9.04 -3.44
C THR A 59 -8.78 -10.17 -2.59
N GLU A 60 -7.49 -10.09 -2.27
CA GLU A 60 -6.90 -10.96 -1.27
C GLU A 60 -7.39 -10.57 0.13
N GLY A 61 -7.50 -11.58 1.01
CA GLY A 61 -7.85 -11.42 2.42
C GLY A 61 -6.69 -10.86 3.22
N TRP A 62 -6.43 -9.57 3.04
CA TRP A 62 -5.34 -8.87 3.74
C TRP A 62 -5.84 -8.17 4.99
N VAL A 63 -5.17 -8.43 6.11
CA VAL A 63 -5.29 -7.64 7.33
C VAL A 63 -3.90 -7.37 7.88
N PHE A 64 -3.79 -6.32 8.70
CA PHE A 64 -2.54 -5.90 9.36
C PHE A 64 -1.74 -7.06 9.97
N PHE A 65 -2.42 -8.00 10.63
CA PHE A 65 -1.78 -9.13 11.31
C PHE A 65 -1.05 -10.09 10.36
N ASN A 66 -1.41 -10.12 9.07
CA ASN A 66 -0.76 -11.00 8.08
C ASN A 66 0.72 -10.66 7.87
N GLU A 67 1.12 -9.44 8.22
CA GLU A 67 2.47 -8.91 8.02
C GLU A 67 3.38 -9.06 9.26
N ILE A 68 2.81 -9.43 10.41
CA ILE A 68 3.59 -9.56 11.66
C ILE A 68 4.46 -10.83 11.60
N ARG A 69 5.78 -10.65 11.73
CA ARG A 69 6.76 -11.75 11.80
C ARG A 69 7.54 -11.75 13.12
N ARG A 70 7.70 -10.58 13.73
CA ARG A 70 8.42 -10.35 14.99
C ARG A 70 7.71 -9.30 15.82
N SER A 71 8.02 -9.25 17.12
CA SER A 71 7.38 -8.34 18.07
C SER A 71 7.54 -6.86 17.73
N TYR A 72 8.63 -6.46 17.07
CA TYR A 72 8.84 -5.07 16.65
C TYR A 72 8.02 -4.66 15.41
N ASP A 73 7.42 -5.63 14.69
CA ASP A 73 6.64 -5.32 13.50
C ASP A 73 5.35 -4.59 13.86
N TYR A 74 4.85 -4.75 15.08
CA TYR A 74 3.67 -4.01 15.56
C TYR A 74 3.92 -2.51 15.58
N GLU A 75 5.01 -2.03 16.18
CA GLU A 75 5.34 -0.61 16.16
C GLU A 75 5.69 -0.14 14.75
N ARG A 76 6.44 -0.95 14.00
CA ARG A 76 6.88 -0.58 12.64
C ARG A 76 5.71 -0.37 11.68
N LEU A 77 4.80 -1.34 11.61
CA LEU A 77 3.71 -1.33 10.63
C LEU A 77 2.60 -0.34 10.98
N VAL A 78 2.42 -0.05 12.27
CA VAL A 78 1.44 0.95 12.72
C VAL A 78 1.72 2.34 12.15
N ASN A 79 2.98 2.70 11.91
CA ASN A 79 3.36 3.95 11.24
C ASN A 79 2.86 4.03 9.78
N SER A 80 2.53 2.89 9.15
CA SER A 80 1.93 2.88 7.81
C SER A 80 0.41 3.09 7.83
N ILE A 81 -0.24 2.83 8.97
CA ILE A 81 -1.69 3.03 9.17
C ILE A 81 -1.95 4.44 9.66
N VAL A 82 -1.31 4.81 10.77
CA VAL A 82 -1.37 6.16 11.34
C VAL A 82 -0.08 6.85 10.89
N GLN A 83 -0.18 7.67 9.84
CA GLN A 83 0.96 8.36 9.25
C GLN A 83 1.37 9.56 10.12
N GLU A 84 2.60 10.02 9.95
CA GLU A 84 3.10 11.22 10.65
C GLU A 84 2.37 12.47 10.16
N SER A 85 2.10 13.39 11.08
CA SER A 85 1.58 14.72 10.77
C SER A 85 2.69 15.77 10.81
N PRO A 86 2.74 16.72 9.86
CA PRO A 86 3.64 17.87 9.96
C PRO A 86 3.20 18.87 11.05
N ASP A 87 1.95 18.81 11.50
CA ASP A 87 1.45 19.61 12.61
C ASP A 87 1.72 18.91 13.94
N MET A 88 2.47 19.58 14.83
CA MET A 88 2.97 18.99 16.07
C MET A 88 1.86 18.59 17.06
N ALA A 89 0.79 19.40 17.14
CA ALA A 89 -0.33 19.07 18.02
C ALA A 89 -1.07 17.82 17.52
N THR A 90 -1.30 17.71 16.22
CA THR A 90 -1.89 16.52 15.59
C THR A 90 -0.97 15.30 15.73
N GLU A 91 0.33 15.49 15.57
CA GLU A 91 1.33 14.44 15.67
C GLU A 91 1.40 13.85 17.09
N GLU A 92 1.18 14.65 18.13
CA GLU A 92 1.04 14.16 19.50
C GLU A 92 -0.12 13.16 19.62
N TRP A 93 -1.30 13.53 19.10
CA TRP A 93 -2.47 12.64 19.07
C TRP A 93 -2.23 11.38 18.23
N PHE A 94 -1.57 11.51 17.09
CA PHE A 94 -1.20 10.38 16.25
C PHE A 94 -0.20 9.45 16.94
N GLY A 95 0.75 10.01 17.71
CA GLY A 95 1.66 9.26 18.57
C GLY A 95 0.91 8.41 19.60
N TYR A 96 -0.07 8.99 20.30
CA TYR A 96 -0.94 8.23 21.21
C TYR A 96 -1.74 7.16 20.48
N GLY A 97 -2.27 7.47 19.30
CA GLY A 97 -2.99 6.51 18.45
C GLY A 97 -2.12 5.32 18.06
N ARG A 98 -0.86 5.56 17.67
CA ARG A 98 0.11 4.52 17.33
C ARG A 98 0.43 3.63 18.53
N LEU A 99 0.63 4.22 19.71
CA LEU A 99 0.88 3.47 20.94
C LEU A 99 -0.29 2.55 21.30
N ILE A 100 -1.52 3.07 21.32
CA ILE A 100 -2.70 2.28 21.67
C ILE A 100 -2.90 1.16 20.65
N PHE A 101 -2.78 1.45 19.35
CA PHE A 101 -2.96 0.45 18.29
C PHE A 101 -1.95 -0.69 18.43
N SER A 102 -0.66 -0.37 18.62
CA SER A 102 0.40 -1.38 18.67
C SER A 102 0.23 -2.29 19.88
N GLU A 103 -0.02 -1.75 21.08
CA GLU A 103 -0.16 -2.53 22.31
C GLU A 103 -1.42 -3.41 22.31
N VAL A 104 -2.56 -2.87 21.84
CA VAL A 104 -3.79 -3.67 21.70
C VAL A 104 -3.60 -4.78 20.67
N SER A 105 -2.94 -4.50 19.55
CA SER A 105 -2.66 -5.49 18.51
C SER A 105 -1.75 -6.61 19.02
N LYS A 106 -0.70 -6.27 19.77
CA LYS A 106 0.20 -7.24 20.41
C LYS A 106 -0.56 -8.18 21.33
N LYS A 107 -1.40 -7.63 22.21
CA LYS A 107 -2.19 -8.41 23.17
C LYS A 107 -3.20 -9.33 22.49
N THR A 108 -3.89 -8.82 21.46
CA THR A 108 -4.94 -9.58 20.75
C THR A 108 -4.38 -10.74 19.93
N SER A 109 -3.10 -10.69 19.57
CA SER A 109 -2.43 -11.73 18.78
C SER A 109 -1.88 -12.88 19.62
N GLN A 110 -1.87 -12.74 20.96
CA GLN A 110 -1.39 -13.81 21.84
C GLN A 110 -2.52 -14.83 22.06
N PRO A 111 -2.25 -16.14 21.93
CA PRO A 111 -3.23 -17.15 22.30
C PRO A 111 -3.59 -17.02 23.79
N ILE A 112 -4.87 -17.22 24.10
CA ILE A 112 -5.42 -17.25 25.47
C ILE A 112 -4.82 -18.42 26.25
#